data_AF-A0A7X9BZ60-F1
#
_entry.id   AF-A0A7X9BZ60-F1
#
_cell.length_a   1.000
_cell.length_b   1.000
_cell.length_c   1.000
_cell.angle_alpha   90.00
_cell.angle_beta   90.00
_cell.angle_gamma   90.00
#
_symmetry.space_group_name_H-M   'P 1'
#
loop_
_entity.id
_entity.type
_entity.pdbx_description
1 polymer ?
#
loop_
_entity_poly.entity_id
_entity_poly.type
_entity_poly.pdbx_seq_one_letter_code
_entity_poly.pdbx_strand_id
1 'polypeptide(L)'
;MVKGKLRNLLAFTLVLLLGLGLVGCGSKNVSQVESPVSEPSSEISEVDLEDSDSEEPVHNEVEVEKSTITTTLYFPTADASGLRSVNRGLNFDESEPSIEKIVMAMFEELFTPGDGLVEVLPNGTKLLNVTVK
;
A
#
# COMPACT_ATOMS: atom_id res chain seq x y z
N MET A 1 12.85 -48.77 36.71
CA MET A 1 12.66 -47.46 37.41
C MET A 1 12.63 -46.27 36.43
N VAL A 2 11.97 -46.40 35.27
CA VAL A 2 11.95 -45.34 34.22
C VAL A 2 10.52 -44.91 33.86
N LYS A 3 9.54 -45.82 33.97
CA LYS A 3 8.10 -45.54 33.73
C LYS A 3 7.53 -44.41 34.59
N GLY A 4 7.91 -44.34 35.88
CA GLY A 4 7.42 -43.29 36.78
C GLY A 4 7.94 -41.90 36.43
N LYS A 5 9.20 -41.81 36.01
CA LYS A 5 9.84 -40.55 35.60
C LYS A 5 9.28 -40.03 34.28
N LEU A 6 9.04 -40.93 33.32
CA LEU A 6 8.45 -40.57 32.02
C LEU A 6 6.99 -40.09 32.15
N ARG A 7 6.19 -40.73 33.01
CA ARG A 7 4.80 -40.30 33.26
C ARG A 7 4.75 -38.93 33.93
N ASN A 8 5.67 -38.67 34.85
CA ASN A 8 5.75 -37.37 35.54
C ASN A 8 6.26 -36.28 34.59
N LEU A 9 7.25 -36.58 33.73
CA LEU A 9 7.73 -35.68 32.69
C LEU A 9 6.59 -35.31 31.72
N LEU A 10 5.82 -36.30 31.25
CA LEU A 10 4.71 -36.08 30.31
C LEU A 10 3.63 -35.18 30.92
N ALA A 11 3.30 -35.39 32.20
CA ALA A 11 2.34 -34.57 32.93
C ALA A 11 2.83 -33.13 33.09
N PHE A 12 4.11 -32.93 33.43
CA PHE A 12 4.71 -31.59 33.52
C PHE A 12 4.69 -30.85 32.19
N THR A 13 5.03 -31.51 31.08
CA THR A 13 4.99 -30.89 29.75
C THR A 13 3.58 -30.50 29.33
N LEU A 14 2.56 -31.29 29.68
CA LEU A 14 1.16 -30.97 29.38
C LEU A 14 0.70 -29.72 30.14
N VAL A 15 1.06 -29.62 31.42
CA VAL A 15 0.75 -28.45 32.27
C VAL A 15 1.48 -27.20 31.76
N LEU A 16 2.74 -27.32 31.33
CA LEU A 16 3.52 -26.20 30.80
C LEU A 16 2.92 -25.65 29.50
N LEU A 17 2.48 -26.52 28.59
CA LEU A 17 1.85 -26.13 27.33
C LEU A 17 0.52 -25.39 27.54
N LEU A 18 -0.26 -25.79 28.56
CA LEU A 18 -1.51 -25.10 28.92
C LEU A 18 -1.26 -23.73 29.56
N GLY A 19 -0.13 -23.54 30.26
CA GLY A 19 0.22 -22.27 30.92
C GLY A 19 0.73 -21.18 29.97
N LEU A 20 1.36 -21.55 28.84
CA LEU A 20 1.93 -20.60 27.88
C LEU A 20 0.88 -19.98 26.93
N GLY A 21 -0.35 -20.49 26.90
CA GLY A 21 -1.43 -20.00 26.04
C GLY A 21 -2.22 -18.79 26.55
N LEU A 22 -1.87 -18.23 27.72
CA LEU A 22 -2.67 -17.18 28.37
C LEU A 22 -1.93 -15.84 28.62
N VAL A 23 -0.76 -15.61 28.00
CA VAL A 23 -0.17 -14.26 27.99
C VAL A 23 -0.67 -13.53 26.74
N GLY A 24 -1.69 -12.71 26.96
CA GLY A 24 -2.51 -12.09 25.94
C GLY A 24 -1.82 -11.04 25.07
N CYS A 25 -2.34 -10.96 23.85
CA CYS A 25 -2.31 -9.82 22.94
C CYS A 25 -2.91 -8.58 23.61
N GLY A 26 -2.22 -7.43 23.51
CA GLY A 26 -2.75 -6.16 24.00
C GLY A 26 -1.97 -4.97 23.44
N SER A 27 -2.53 -4.37 22.37
CA SER A 27 -2.72 -2.93 22.06
C SER A 27 -1.59 -1.96 22.51
N LYS A 28 -1.13 -0.96 21.75
CA LYS A 28 -1.85 0.15 21.11
C LYS A 28 -0.84 1.05 20.36
N ASN A 29 -1.39 1.87 19.46
CA ASN A 29 -0.92 3.16 18.94
C ASN A 29 -0.39 3.18 17.50
N VAL A 30 -1.34 3.51 16.61
CA VAL A 30 -1.15 4.40 15.47
C VAL A 30 -0.27 5.56 15.89
N SER A 31 0.93 5.65 15.32
CA SER A 31 1.71 6.88 15.35
C SER A 31 1.44 7.61 14.04
N GLN A 32 0.84 8.78 14.23
CA GLN A 32 0.40 9.76 13.25
C GLN A 32 1.56 10.18 12.35
N VAL A 33 1.28 10.22 11.06
CA VAL A 33 2.15 10.77 10.01
C VAL A 33 2.41 12.25 10.28
N GLU A 34 3.68 12.64 10.33
CA GLU A 34 4.11 14.03 10.18
C GLU A 34 4.36 14.27 8.69
N SER A 35 3.46 15.02 8.04
CA SER A 35 3.70 15.56 6.70
C SER A 35 4.55 16.83 6.81
N PRO A 36 5.66 16.99 6.06
CA PRO A 36 6.31 18.28 5.96
C PRO A 36 5.50 19.22 5.04
N VAL A 37 5.11 20.35 5.62
CA VAL A 37 4.60 21.55 4.94
C VAL A 37 5.67 22.05 3.96
N SER A 38 5.30 22.29 2.70
CA SER A 38 6.11 23.07 1.77
C SER A 38 5.37 24.36 1.44
N GLU A 39 5.95 25.49 1.88
CA GLU A 39 5.55 26.84 1.48
C GLU A 39 5.88 27.07 -0.01
N PRO A 40 5.08 27.82 -0.78
CA PRO A 40 5.49 28.25 -2.11
C PRO A 40 6.33 29.53 -1.99
N SER A 41 7.60 29.45 -2.40
CA SER A 41 8.45 30.62 -2.59
C SER A 41 9.09 30.56 -3.97
N SER A 42 8.83 31.61 -4.76
CA SER A 42 9.66 32.20 -5.83
C SER A 42 8.71 33.01 -6.71
N GLU A 43 8.53 34.30 -6.42
CA GLU A 43 9.39 35.41 -6.86
C GLU A 43 9.16 35.75 -8.34
N ILE A 44 8.52 36.91 -8.48
CA ILE A 44 8.08 37.56 -9.71
C ILE A 44 9.32 38.23 -10.31
N SER A 45 9.55 38.09 -11.61
CA SER A 45 10.45 38.97 -12.35
C SER A 45 9.85 39.28 -13.70
N GLU A 46 9.44 40.54 -13.86
CA GLU A 46 9.12 41.19 -15.13
C GLU A 46 10.37 41.25 -16.01
N VAL A 47 10.25 40.87 -17.28
CA VAL A 47 11.06 41.44 -18.35
C VAL A 47 10.14 41.68 -19.56
N ASP A 48 10.15 42.93 -19.98
CA ASP A 48 9.41 43.56 -21.06
C ASP A 48 10.08 43.32 -22.45
N LEU A 49 9.29 43.57 -23.50
CA LEU A 49 9.63 43.92 -24.90
C LEU A 49 9.42 42.91 -26.04
N GLU A 50 8.47 43.32 -26.91
CA GLU A 50 8.49 43.41 -28.39
C GLU A 50 7.93 42.27 -29.26
N ASP A 51 6.68 42.50 -29.68
CA ASP A 51 6.09 42.39 -31.03
C ASP A 51 6.86 41.56 -32.10
N SER A 52 6.34 40.37 -32.40
CA SER A 52 6.56 39.73 -33.70
C SER A 52 5.38 38.84 -34.06
N ASP A 53 4.56 39.36 -34.97
CA ASP A 53 3.47 38.70 -35.68
C ASP A 53 3.95 37.40 -36.35
N SER A 54 3.49 36.26 -35.83
CA SER A 54 3.61 34.95 -36.48
C SER A 54 2.45 34.08 -36.04
N GLU A 55 1.43 33.96 -36.91
CA GLU A 55 0.32 33.02 -36.77
C GLU A 55 0.84 31.57 -36.74
N GLU A 56 1.06 31.02 -35.55
CA GLU A 56 1.19 29.57 -35.34
C GLU A 56 -0.18 28.96 -35.05
N PRO A 57 -0.46 27.74 -35.55
CA PRO A 57 -1.75 27.10 -35.36
C PRO A 57 -1.95 26.82 -33.88
N VAL A 58 -3.04 27.35 -33.32
CA VAL A 58 -3.51 27.09 -31.97
C VAL A 58 -3.75 25.59 -31.81
N HIS A 59 -2.70 24.87 -31.38
CA HIS A 59 -2.83 23.52 -30.87
C HIS A 59 -3.43 23.70 -29.47
N ASN A 60 -4.76 23.64 -29.38
CA ASN A 60 -5.43 23.45 -28.09
C ASN A 60 -5.03 22.06 -27.58
N GLU A 61 -3.85 21.95 -26.97
CA GLU A 61 -3.55 20.87 -26.06
C GLU A 61 -4.48 21.07 -24.86
N VAL A 62 -5.57 20.30 -24.85
CA VAL A 62 -6.42 20.19 -23.66
C VAL A 62 -5.53 19.55 -22.60
N GLU A 63 -5.01 20.38 -21.68
CA GLU A 63 -4.28 19.92 -20.52
C GLU A 63 -5.23 19.07 -19.68
N VAL A 64 -5.13 17.75 -19.84
CA VAL A 64 -5.91 16.81 -19.04
C VAL A 64 -5.24 16.75 -17.67
N GLU A 65 -5.90 17.33 -16.66
CA GLU A 65 -5.43 17.21 -15.27
C GLU A 65 -5.30 15.73 -14.90
N LYS A 66 -4.11 15.35 -14.43
CA LYS A 66 -3.80 14.01 -13.96
C LYS A 66 -3.93 13.95 -12.44
N SER A 67 -4.24 12.78 -11.90
CA SER A 67 -4.31 12.56 -10.47
C SER A 67 -3.44 11.40 -10.01
N THR A 68 -2.98 11.50 -8.76
CA THR A 68 -2.28 10.41 -8.07
C THR A 68 -3.00 10.10 -6.77
N ILE A 69 -3.37 8.83 -6.57
CA ILE A 69 -4.03 8.36 -5.35
C ILE A 69 -3.08 7.45 -4.58
N THR A 70 -2.80 7.79 -3.33
CA THR A 70 -2.02 6.94 -2.42
C THR A 70 -2.92 5.90 -1.78
N THR A 71 -2.55 4.62 -1.92
CA THR A 71 -3.26 3.49 -1.33
C THR A 71 -2.32 2.67 -0.46
N THR A 72 -2.85 1.98 0.54
CA THR A 72 -2.09 1.03 1.35
C THR A 72 -2.51 -0.39 0.99
N LEU A 73 -1.55 -1.18 0.50
CA LEU A 73 -1.73 -2.60 0.19
C LEU A 73 -1.00 -3.46 1.22
N TYR A 74 -1.46 -4.68 1.42
CA TYR A 74 -0.91 -5.59 2.43
C TYR A 74 -0.38 -6.85 1.77
N PHE A 75 0.85 -7.22 2.11
CA PHE A 75 1.52 -8.40 1.57
C PHE A 75 2.07 -9.29 2.69
N PRO A 76 2.02 -10.62 2.55
CA PRO A 76 2.67 -11.54 3.46
C PRO A 76 4.18 -11.33 3.51
N THR A 77 4.74 -11.44 4.70
CA THR A 77 6.18 -11.53 4.89
C THR A 77 6.70 -12.91 4.45
N ALA A 78 7.92 -12.98 3.94
CA ALA A 78 8.52 -14.23 3.47
C ALA A 78 8.67 -15.31 4.56
N ASP A 79 8.75 -14.91 5.83
CA ASP A 79 8.81 -15.80 7.00
C ASP A 79 7.43 -16.24 7.52
N ALA A 80 6.35 -15.85 6.85
CA ALA A 80 4.97 -16.11 7.23
C ALA A 80 4.59 -15.63 8.65
N SER A 81 5.31 -14.64 9.19
CA SER A 81 5.02 -14.05 10.51
C SER A 81 3.84 -13.10 10.51
N GLY A 82 3.48 -12.52 9.36
CA GLY A 82 2.31 -11.66 9.25
C GLY A 82 2.16 -10.95 7.91
N LEU A 83 1.40 -9.86 7.93
CA LEU A 83 1.20 -8.95 6.80
C LEU A 83 1.97 -7.64 7.04
N ARG A 84 2.60 -7.12 5.99
CA ARG A 84 3.25 -5.81 5.98
C ARG A 84 2.49 -4.88 5.04
N SER A 85 2.22 -3.66 5.50
CA SER A 85 1.64 -2.60 4.68
C SER A 85 2.68 -1.97 3.76
N VAL A 86 2.29 -1.67 2.52
CA VAL A 86 3.09 -0.95 1.53
C VAL A 86 2.22 0.14 0.93
N ASN A 87 2.73 1.38 0.91
CA ASN A 87 2.06 2.48 0.24
C ASN A 87 2.36 2.44 -1.26
N ARG A 88 1.32 2.56 -2.09
CA ARG A 88 1.41 2.63 -3.55
C ARG A 88 0.76 3.90 -4.05
N GLY A 89 1.46 4.59 -4.95
CA GLY A 89 0.89 5.70 -5.72
C GLY A 89 0.29 5.16 -7.01
N LEU A 90 -1.02 5.34 -7.18
CA LEU A 90 -1.74 4.97 -8.40
C LEU A 90 -1.92 6.23 -9.23
N ASN A 91 -1.36 6.25 -10.45
CA ASN A 91 -1.44 7.40 -11.35
C ASN A 91 -2.57 7.21 -12.35
N PHE A 92 -3.34 8.26 -12.57
CA PHE A 92 -4.46 8.28 -13.51
C PHE A 92 -4.36 9.49 -14.43
N ASP A 93 -4.68 9.30 -15.71
CA ASP A 93 -4.75 10.37 -16.70
C ASP A 93 -6.08 11.16 -16.63
N GLU A 94 -6.72 11.19 -15.45
CA GLU A 94 -7.93 11.95 -15.18
C GLU A 94 -7.87 12.48 -13.74
N SER A 95 -8.49 13.63 -13.50
CA SER A 95 -8.45 14.31 -12.20
C SER A 95 -9.21 13.56 -11.11
N GLU A 96 -10.32 12.91 -11.48
CA GLU A 96 -11.19 12.17 -10.55
C GLU A 96 -11.51 10.77 -11.10
N PRO A 97 -10.67 9.75 -10.85
CA PRO A 97 -10.92 8.41 -11.32
C PRO A 97 -12.06 7.74 -10.56
N SER A 98 -12.90 6.99 -11.29
CA SER A 98 -13.95 6.16 -10.68
C SER A 98 -13.37 5.15 -9.69
N ILE A 99 -14.13 4.77 -8.66
CA ILE A 99 -13.72 3.77 -7.68
C ILE A 99 -13.36 2.43 -8.36
N GLU A 100 -14.08 2.05 -9.41
CA GLU A 100 -13.79 0.85 -10.20
C GLU A 100 -12.38 0.88 -10.78
N LYS A 101 -11.96 1.99 -11.39
CA LYS A 101 -10.60 2.16 -11.92
C LYS A 101 -9.55 2.13 -10.81
N ILE A 102 -9.85 2.71 -9.65
CA ILE A 102 -8.96 2.66 -8.49
C ILE A 102 -8.78 1.21 -8.03
N VAL A 103 -9.86 0.45 -7.88
CA VAL A 103 -9.82 -0.96 -7.47
C VAL A 103 -9.08 -1.82 -8.50
N MET A 104 -9.29 -1.58 -9.79
CA MET A 104 -8.55 -2.26 -10.86
C MET A 104 -7.05 -1.97 -10.76
N ALA A 105 -6.66 -0.71 -10.58
CA ALA A 105 -5.25 -0.35 -10.41
C ALA A 105 -4.64 -0.96 -9.13
N MET A 106 -5.37 -0.95 -8.01
CA MET A 106 -4.94 -1.63 -6.77
C MET A 106 -4.73 -3.13 -6.99
N PHE A 107 -5.59 -3.79 -7.78
CA PHE A 107 -5.48 -5.21 -8.07
C PHE A 107 -4.19 -5.55 -8.84
N GLU A 108 -3.79 -4.72 -9.81
CA GLU A 108 -2.55 -4.93 -10.56
C GLU A 108 -1.30 -4.80 -9.66
N GLU A 109 -1.33 -3.87 -8.71
CA GLU A 109 -0.24 -3.70 -7.74
C GLU A 109 -0.05 -4.92 -6.82
N LEU A 110 -1.07 -5.78 -6.65
CA LEU A 110 -0.98 -6.99 -5.84
C LEU A 110 -0.02 -8.05 -6.42
N PHE A 111 0.35 -7.94 -7.69
CA PHE A 111 1.34 -8.82 -8.33
C PHE A 111 2.79 -8.38 -8.11
N THR A 112 3.02 -7.20 -7.53
CA THR A 112 4.38 -6.63 -7.39
C THR A 112 4.76 -6.38 -5.94
N PRO A 113 4.80 -7.38 -5.05
CA PRO A 113 4.90 -7.20 -3.59
C PRO A 113 6.11 -6.37 -3.12
N GLY A 114 7.25 -6.43 -3.82
CA GLY A 114 8.51 -5.80 -3.43
C GLY A 114 9.38 -6.69 -2.53
N ASP A 115 10.53 -6.18 -2.11
CA ASP A 115 11.56 -7.01 -1.47
C ASP A 115 11.15 -7.59 -0.11
N GLY A 116 11.45 -8.88 0.07
CA GLY A 116 11.16 -9.62 1.30
C GLY A 116 9.67 -9.89 1.53
N LEU A 117 8.83 -9.69 0.52
CA LEU A 117 7.39 -9.96 0.53
C LEU A 117 7.03 -11.02 -0.51
N VAL A 118 5.89 -11.65 -0.30
CA VAL A 118 5.38 -12.73 -1.15
C VAL A 118 4.16 -12.24 -1.93
N GLU A 119 4.00 -12.75 -3.15
CA GLU A 119 2.80 -12.55 -3.95
C GLU A 119 1.55 -12.97 -3.17
N VAL A 120 0.52 -12.11 -3.20
CA VAL A 120 -0.76 -12.38 -2.53
C VAL A 120 -1.74 -13.17 -3.39
N LEU A 121 -1.57 -13.11 -4.71
CA LEU A 121 -2.44 -13.75 -5.67
C LEU A 121 -1.67 -14.84 -6.42
N PRO A 122 -2.28 -15.99 -6.69
CA PRO A 122 -1.67 -16.99 -7.56
C PRO A 122 -1.35 -16.42 -8.93
N ASN A 123 -0.27 -16.91 -9.52
CA ASN A 123 0.12 -16.55 -10.88
C ASN A 123 -1.02 -16.83 -11.88
N GLY A 124 -1.30 -15.85 -12.73
CA GLY A 124 -2.38 -15.91 -13.73
C GLY A 124 -3.78 -15.59 -13.19
N THR A 125 -3.91 -15.11 -11.95
CA THR A 125 -5.19 -14.57 -11.44
C THR A 125 -5.66 -13.41 -12.32
N LYS A 126 -6.96 -13.36 -12.61
CA LYS A 126 -7.57 -12.28 -13.43
C LYS A 126 -8.76 -11.68 -12.69
N LEU A 127 -8.87 -10.36 -12.73
CA LEU A 127 -10.05 -9.65 -12.28
C LEU A 127 -11.11 -9.67 -13.38
N LEU A 128 -12.23 -10.34 -13.13
CA LEU A 128 -13.27 -10.53 -14.15
C LEU A 128 -14.24 -9.34 -14.26
N ASN A 129 -14.61 -8.75 -13.13
CA ASN A 129 -15.50 -7.60 -13.08
C ASN A 129 -15.30 -6.84 -11.76
N VAL A 130 -15.49 -5.51 -11.80
CA VAL A 130 -15.58 -4.64 -10.63
C VAL A 130 -16.87 -3.84 -10.73
N THR A 131 -17.66 -3.82 -9.66
CA THR A 131 -18.90 -3.05 -9.59
C THR A 131 -19.07 -2.57 -8.17
N VAL A 132 -19.18 -1.26 -7.99
CA VAL A 132 -19.49 -0.65 -6.70
C VAL A 132 -20.99 -0.36 -6.64
N LYS A 133 -21.62 -0.64 -5.49
CA LYS A 133 -23.07 -0.45 -5.27
C LYS A 133 -23.34 0.77 -4.41
#